data_AF-A0A535GA14-F1
#
_entry.id   AF-A0A535GA14-F1
#
_cell.length_a   1.000
_cell.length_b   1.000
_cell.length_c   1.000
_cell.angle_alpha   90.00
_cell.angle_beta   90.00
_cell.angle_gamma   90.00
#
_symmetry.space_group_name_H-M   'P 1'
#
loop_
_entity.id
_entity.type
_entity.pdbx_description
1 polymer ?
#
loop_
_entity_poly.entity_id
_entity_poly.type
_entity_poly.pdbx_seq_one_letter_code
_entity_poly.pdbx_strand_id
1 'polypeptide(L)'
;MAILGFGKKKDTRPVDVGLASLGGKSENELIEWWKQRLELIAQVPSEIARVGALTPQLRELSRIESAEERKRLTKARLIAFAQLPQDKRSIISDARKKAWDIDRGVLEADQKLVDELMPQLDASVRSAYPAQRP
;
A
#
# COMPACT_ATOMS: atom_id res chain seq x y z
N MET A 1 -15.50 35.85 28.65
CA MET A 1 -16.22 35.49 27.40
C MET A 1 -15.23 34.75 26.51
N ALA A 2 -15.47 33.45 26.30
CA ALA A 2 -14.50 32.49 25.81
C ALA A 2 -14.25 32.61 24.29
N ILE A 3 -12.97 32.58 23.90
CA ILE A 3 -12.54 32.28 22.54
C ILE A 3 -12.61 30.76 22.39
N LEU A 4 -13.54 30.27 21.57
CA LEU A 4 -13.63 28.85 21.22
C LEU A 4 -12.46 28.48 20.30
N GLY A 5 -11.39 27.95 20.91
CA GLY A 5 -10.30 27.31 20.20
C GLY A 5 -10.80 26.05 19.49
N PHE A 6 -10.99 26.15 18.17
CA PHE A 6 -11.12 24.98 17.31
C PHE A 6 -9.75 24.31 17.12
N GLY A 7 -9.27 23.66 18.18
CA GLY A 7 -8.23 22.65 18.07
C GLY A 7 -8.82 21.37 17.49
N LYS A 8 -8.98 21.28 16.16
CA LYS A 8 -9.13 19.99 15.49
C LYS A 8 -7.83 19.21 15.72
N LYS A 9 -7.77 18.40 16.78
CA LYS A 9 -6.80 17.31 16.86
C LYS A 9 -7.05 16.45 15.63
N LYS A 10 -6.16 16.58 14.65
CA LYS A 10 -6.13 15.72 13.48
C LYS A 10 -5.78 14.36 14.04
N ASP A 11 -6.79 13.53 14.29
CA ASP A 11 -6.60 12.14 14.69
C ASP A 11 -5.88 11.48 13.51
N THR A 12 -4.55 11.48 13.55
CA THR A 12 -3.71 10.77 12.59
C THR A 12 -3.99 9.31 12.81
N ARG A 13 -4.93 8.77 12.02
CA ARG A 13 -5.16 7.34 12.03
C ARG A 13 -3.85 6.71 11.55
N PRO A 14 -3.46 5.54 12.05
CA PRO A 14 -2.21 4.92 11.63
C PRO A 14 -2.07 4.83 10.10
N VAL A 15 -3.17 4.67 9.35
CA VAL A 15 -3.24 4.68 7.87
C VAL A 15 -2.84 6.00 7.20
N ASP A 16 -2.91 7.11 7.93
CA ASP A 16 -2.57 8.46 7.45
C ASP A 16 -1.06 8.77 7.59
N VAL A 17 -0.27 7.88 8.20
CA VAL A 17 1.20 7.97 8.20
C VAL A 17 1.70 7.57 6.80
N GLY A 18 2.29 8.53 6.08
CA GLY A 18 2.75 8.35 4.71
C GLY A 18 4.11 7.66 4.56
N LEU A 19 4.44 7.31 3.33
CA LEU A 19 5.69 6.62 2.94
C LEU A 19 6.95 7.46 3.19
N ALA A 20 6.80 8.78 3.36
CA ALA A 20 7.92 9.68 3.69
C ALA A 20 8.63 9.31 5.00
N SER A 21 7.95 8.60 5.91
CA SER A 21 8.54 8.11 7.17
C SER A 21 9.47 6.89 7.02
N LEU A 22 9.63 6.38 5.80
CA LEU A 22 10.33 5.12 5.52
C LEU A 22 11.77 5.27 5.04
N GLY A 23 12.24 6.50 4.83
CA GLY A 23 13.62 6.78 4.45
C GLY A 23 14.61 6.19 5.46
N GLY A 24 15.66 5.52 4.96
CA GLY A 24 16.73 4.95 5.77
C GLY A 24 16.38 3.68 6.57
N LYS A 25 15.14 3.19 6.51
CA LYS A 25 14.74 1.93 7.17
C LYS A 25 15.32 0.71 6.48
N SER A 26 15.56 -0.36 7.23
CA SER A 26 15.95 -1.68 6.68
C SER A 26 14.81 -2.35 5.88
N GLU A 27 15.14 -3.32 5.03
CA GLU A 27 14.13 -4.06 4.24
C GLU A 27 13.06 -4.71 5.14
N ASN A 28 13.47 -5.33 6.25
CA ASN A 28 12.55 -5.95 7.21
C ASN A 28 11.60 -4.94 7.85
N GLU A 29 12.08 -3.75 8.21
CA GLU A 29 11.22 -2.69 8.75
C GLU A 29 10.21 -2.19 7.72
N LEU A 30 10.60 -2.12 6.45
CA LEU A 30 9.69 -1.75 5.36
C LEU A 30 8.60 -2.82 5.17
N ILE A 31 8.97 -4.10 5.21
CA ILE A 31 8.05 -5.22 5.08
C ILE A 31 7.03 -5.19 6.22
N GLU A 32 7.50 -5.07 7.47
CA GLU A 32 6.60 -5.03 8.64
C GLU A 32 5.68 -3.80 8.62
N TRP A 33 6.19 -2.64 8.21
CA TRP A 33 5.36 -1.45 8.05
C TRP A 33 4.25 -1.66 7.01
N TRP A 34 4.61 -2.22 5.84
CA TRP A 34 3.62 -2.51 4.79
C TRP A 34 2.61 -3.55 5.23
N LYS A 35 3.05 -4.58 5.95
CA LYS A 35 2.17 -5.63 6.47
C LYS A 35 1.14 -5.04 7.41
N GLN A 36 1.58 -4.28 8.42
CA GLN A 36 0.68 -3.56 9.34
C GLN A 36 -0.27 -2.63 8.59
N ARG A 37 0.24 -1.88 7.61
CA ARG A 37 -0.58 -0.98 6.78
C ARG A 37 -1.68 -1.74 6.03
N LEU A 38 -1.34 -2.82 5.36
CA LEU A 38 -2.30 -3.63 4.60
C LEU A 38 -3.30 -4.34 5.52
N GLU A 39 -2.87 -4.79 6.70
CA GLU A 39 -3.78 -5.36 7.70
C GLU A 39 -4.79 -4.34 8.22
N LEU A 40 -4.36 -3.10 8.46
CA LEU A 40 -5.25 -2.01 8.87
C LEU A 40 -6.26 -1.68 7.76
N ILE A 41 -5.82 -1.63 6.50
CA ILE A 41 -6.72 -1.41 5.36
C ILE A 41 -7.72 -2.56 5.26
N ALA A 42 -7.28 -3.82 5.39
CA ALA A 42 -8.17 -4.98 5.31
C ALA A 42 -9.25 -4.99 6.42
N GLN A 43 -8.97 -4.40 7.58
CA GLN A 43 -9.91 -4.27 8.70
C GLN A 43 -10.97 -3.17 8.50
N VAL A 44 -10.76 -2.23 7.57
CA VAL A 44 -11.75 -1.18 7.31
C VAL A 44 -13.03 -1.83 6.75
N PRO A 45 -14.21 -1.64 7.36
CA PRO A 45 -15.41 -2.40 7.02
C PRO A 45 -16.01 -2.02 5.65
N SER A 46 -15.94 -0.74 5.29
CA SER A 46 -16.45 -0.23 4.01
C SER A 46 -15.45 -0.45 2.89
N GLU A 47 -15.90 -1.08 1.81
CA GLU A 47 -15.07 -1.30 0.64
C GLU A 47 -14.61 0.00 -0.02
N ILE A 48 -15.50 0.98 -0.15
CA ILE A 48 -15.16 2.30 -0.68
C ILE A 48 -14.09 2.96 0.20
N ALA A 49 -14.19 2.80 1.53
CA ALA A 49 -13.18 3.33 2.45
C ALA A 49 -11.85 2.56 2.35
N ARG A 50 -11.86 1.25 2.05
CA ARG A 50 -10.63 0.48 1.75
C ARG A 50 -9.93 0.99 0.51
N VAL A 51 -10.67 1.21 -0.58
CA VAL A 51 -10.14 1.81 -1.81
C VAL A 51 -9.58 3.20 -1.51
N GLY A 52 -10.34 4.03 -0.79
CA GLY A 52 -9.91 5.37 -0.38
C GLY A 52 -8.70 5.39 0.56
N ALA A 53 -8.41 4.30 1.27
CA ALA A 53 -7.22 4.16 2.11
C ALA A 53 -6.01 3.59 1.32
N LEU A 54 -6.24 2.70 0.34
CA LEU A 54 -5.18 2.10 -0.47
C LEU A 54 -4.66 3.06 -1.55
N THR A 55 -5.54 3.73 -2.28
CA THR A 55 -5.16 4.59 -3.42
C THR A 55 -4.16 5.68 -3.05
N PRO A 56 -4.29 6.41 -1.92
CA PRO A 56 -3.28 7.38 -1.49
C PRO A 56 -1.89 6.78 -1.28
N GLN A 57 -1.80 5.55 -0.76
CA GLN A 57 -0.51 4.87 -0.55
C GLN A 57 0.19 4.57 -1.88
N LEU A 58 -0.57 4.13 -2.88
CA LEU A 58 -0.05 3.89 -4.24
C LEU A 58 0.38 5.19 -4.91
N ARG A 59 -0.37 6.27 -4.70
CA ARG A 59 -0.06 7.59 -5.23
C ARG A 59 1.18 8.21 -4.58
N GLU A 60 1.35 8.01 -3.28
CA GLU A 60 2.60 8.42 -2.60
C GLU A 60 3.78 7.64 -3.16
N LEU A 61 3.65 6.33 -3.35
CA LEU A 61 4.70 5.49 -3.92
C LEU A 61 5.10 5.97 -5.33
N SER A 62 4.12 6.30 -6.17
CA SER A 62 4.38 6.80 -7.52
C SER A 62 5.03 8.18 -7.56
N ARG A 63 4.97 8.96 -6.48
CA ARG A 63 5.57 10.30 -6.36
C ARG A 63 7.01 10.30 -5.85
N ILE A 64 7.52 9.15 -5.38
CA ILE A 64 8.91 9.04 -4.92
C ILE A 64 9.85 9.24 -6.11
N GLU A 65 10.69 10.27 -6.07
CA GLU A 65 11.58 10.65 -7.18
C GLU A 65 12.66 9.60 -7.46
N SER A 66 13.25 9.04 -6.41
CA SER A 66 14.25 7.97 -6.56
C SER A 66 13.60 6.68 -7.05
N ALA A 67 13.96 6.28 -8.28
CA ALA A 67 13.49 5.05 -8.88
C ALA A 67 13.91 3.80 -8.07
N GLU A 68 15.13 3.83 -7.51
CA GLU A 68 15.63 2.74 -6.66
C GLU A 68 14.83 2.63 -5.37
N GLU A 69 14.57 3.76 -4.70
CA GLU A 69 13.77 3.77 -3.47
C GLU A 69 12.34 3.32 -3.73
N ARG A 70 11.76 3.75 -4.85
CA ARG A 70 10.44 3.30 -5.28
C ARG A 70 10.41 1.79 -5.48
N LYS A 71 11.40 1.21 -6.17
CA LYS A 71 11.51 -0.26 -6.35
C LYS A 71 11.66 -0.97 -5.01
N ARG A 72 12.49 -0.44 -4.09
CA ARG A 72 12.71 -1.00 -2.75
C ARG A 72 11.42 -1.06 -1.94
N LEU A 73 10.66 0.03 -1.92
CA LEU A 73 9.37 0.11 -1.23
C LEU A 73 8.30 -0.75 -1.89
N THR A 74 8.25 -0.81 -3.22
CA THR A 74 7.35 -1.71 -3.95
C THR A 74 7.68 -3.17 -3.63
N LYS A 75 8.96 -3.57 -3.66
CA LYS A 75 9.40 -4.93 -3.29
C LYS A 75 8.99 -5.28 -1.87
N ALA A 76 9.22 -4.40 -0.91
CA ALA A 76 8.82 -4.62 0.48
C ALA A 76 7.29 -4.80 0.62
N ARG A 77 6.49 -4.00 -0.10
CA ARG A 77 5.03 -4.16 -0.15
C ARG A 77 4.62 -5.52 -0.71
N LEU A 78 5.32 -5.98 -1.74
CA LEU A 78 5.02 -7.25 -2.39
C LEU A 78 5.24 -8.43 -1.43
N ILE A 79 6.38 -8.43 -0.75
CA ILE A 79 6.71 -9.43 0.27
C ILE A 79 5.70 -9.35 1.43
N ALA A 80 5.39 -8.15 1.92
CA ALA A 80 4.43 -7.93 3.00
C ALA A 80 3.04 -8.46 2.67
N PHE A 81 2.54 -8.19 1.45
CA PHE A 81 1.26 -8.71 0.98
C PHE A 81 1.24 -10.25 0.99
N ALA A 82 2.31 -10.89 0.53
CA ALA A 82 2.39 -12.35 0.50
C ALA A 82 2.37 -12.99 1.90
N GLN A 83 2.78 -12.26 2.93
CA GLN A 83 2.73 -12.71 4.33
C GLN A 83 1.35 -12.54 4.98
N LEU A 84 0.38 -11.92 4.30
CA LEU A 84 -0.97 -11.76 4.84
C LEU A 84 -1.75 -13.08 4.76
N PRO A 85 -2.65 -13.33 5.72
CA PRO A 85 -3.71 -14.34 5.59
C PRO A 85 -4.48 -14.22 4.27
N GLN A 86 -4.95 -15.36 3.73
CA GLN A 86 -5.58 -15.44 2.41
C GLN A 86 -6.81 -14.54 2.27
N ASP A 87 -7.64 -14.44 3.32
CA ASP A 87 -8.80 -13.56 3.41
C ASP A 87 -8.39 -12.08 3.27
N LYS A 88 -7.37 -11.65 4.02
CA LYS A 88 -6.85 -10.28 3.92
C LYS A 88 -6.23 -10.02 2.53
N ARG A 89 -5.53 -10.99 1.94
CA ARG A 89 -5.01 -10.86 0.57
C ARG A 89 -6.14 -10.61 -0.43
N SER A 90 -7.23 -11.38 -0.36
CA SER A 90 -8.40 -11.18 -1.23
C SER A 90 -8.97 -9.77 -1.09
N ILE A 91 -9.18 -9.30 0.14
CA ILE A 91 -9.71 -7.97 0.43
C ILE A 91 -8.84 -6.86 -0.19
N ILE A 92 -7.52 -6.98 -0.07
CA ILE A 92 -6.57 -6.01 -0.62
C ILE A 92 -6.51 -6.08 -2.15
N SER A 93 -6.55 -7.28 -2.74
CA SER A 93 -6.62 -7.46 -4.19
C SER A 93 -7.87 -6.81 -4.78
N ASP A 94 -9.03 -6.99 -4.15
CA ASP A 94 -10.29 -6.38 -4.59
C ASP A 94 -10.25 -4.85 -4.47
N ALA A 95 -9.71 -4.33 -3.36
CA ALA A 95 -9.51 -2.90 -3.19
C ALA A 95 -8.56 -2.33 -4.26
N ARG A 96 -7.48 -3.04 -4.60
CA ARG A 96 -6.56 -2.62 -5.67
C ARG A 96 -7.23 -2.65 -7.04
N LYS A 97 -8.04 -3.66 -7.33
CA LYS A 97 -8.81 -3.75 -8.58
C LYS A 97 -9.74 -2.55 -8.73
N LYS A 98 -10.47 -2.18 -7.68
CA LYS A 98 -11.35 -0.99 -7.69
C LYS A 98 -10.58 0.33 -7.73
N ALA A 99 -9.40 0.38 -7.16
CA ALA A 99 -8.52 1.56 -7.26
C ALA A 99 -8.11 1.87 -8.72
N TRP A 100 -8.10 0.86 -9.60
CA TRP A 100 -7.83 1.02 -11.03
C TRP A 100 -8.81 1.98 -11.73
N ASP A 101 -10.09 1.93 -11.33
CA ASP A 101 -11.12 2.81 -11.89
C ASP A 101 -11.06 4.23 -11.32
N ILE A 102 -10.41 4.42 -10.17
CA ILE A 102 -10.29 5.72 -9.49
C ILE A 102 -9.05 6.49 -9.96
N ASP A 103 -7.91 5.81 -10.12
CA ASP A 103 -6.63 6.45 -10.44
C ASP A 103 -5.79 5.55 -11.35
N ARG A 104 -6.28 5.33 -12.58
CA ARG A 104 -5.67 4.40 -13.54
C ARG A 104 -4.18 4.66 -13.78
N GLY A 105 -3.77 5.92 -13.91
CA GLY A 105 -2.37 6.27 -14.17
C GLY A 105 -1.42 5.83 -13.06
N VAL A 106 -1.84 5.99 -11.79
CA VAL A 106 -1.07 5.50 -10.63
C VAL A 106 -0.99 3.98 -10.65
N LEU A 107 -2.10 3.30 -10.94
CA LEU A 107 -2.16 1.84 -10.93
C LEU A 107 -1.38 1.19 -12.09
N GLU A 108 -1.36 1.82 -13.27
CA GLU A 108 -0.53 1.37 -14.40
C GLU A 108 0.96 1.53 -14.09
N ALA A 109 1.36 2.67 -13.50
CA ALA A 109 2.74 2.89 -13.08
C ALA A 109 3.16 1.90 -11.99
N ASP A 110 2.27 1.63 -11.04
CA ASP A 110 2.46 0.60 -10.02
C ASP A 110 2.60 -0.80 -10.65
N GLN A 111 1.68 -1.17 -11.54
CA GLN A 111 1.68 -2.49 -12.19
C GLN A 111 2.95 -2.73 -12.99
N LYS A 112 3.48 -1.72 -13.69
CA LYS A 112 4.77 -1.84 -14.40
C LYS A 112 5.92 -2.23 -13.47
N LEU A 113 5.99 -1.63 -12.27
CA LEU A 113 7.00 -1.99 -11.27
C LEU A 113 6.75 -3.36 -10.67
N VAL A 114 5.49 -3.74 -10.43
CA VAL A 114 5.15 -5.09 -9.97
C VAL A 114 5.60 -6.13 -10.99
N ASP A 115 5.30 -5.93 -12.27
CA ASP A 115 5.68 -6.83 -13.37
C ASP A 115 7.21 -6.95 -13.50
N GLU A 116 7.94 -5.84 -13.30
CA GLU A 116 9.41 -5.83 -13.30
C GLU A 116 9.99 -6.63 -12.12
N LEU A 117 9.41 -6.48 -10.93
CA LEU A 117 9.94 -7.05 -9.68
C LEU A 117 9.55 -8.52 -9.48
N MET A 118 8.36 -8.94 -9.94
CA MET A 118 7.85 -10.31 -9.70
C MET A 118 8.82 -11.43 -10.07
N PRO A 119 9.44 -11.43 -11.26
CA PRO A 119 10.38 -12.49 -11.64
C PRO A 119 11.59 -12.60 -10.70
N GLN A 120 11.90 -11.55 -9.95
CA GLN A 120 13.07 -11.46 -9.07
C GLN A 120 12.76 -11.91 -7.63
N LEU A 121 11.49 -12.18 -7.31
CA LEU A 121 11.08 -12.58 -5.96
C LEU A 121 10.99 -14.09 -5.79
N ASP A 122 11.07 -14.52 -4.53
CA ASP A 122 10.89 -15.90 -4.13
C ASP A 122 9.58 -16.48 -4.65
N ALA A 123 9.60 -17.79 -4.93
CA ALA A 123 8.44 -18.52 -5.45
C ALA A 123 7.22 -18.40 -4.52
N SER A 124 7.44 -18.34 -3.21
CA SER A 124 6.39 -18.15 -2.21
C SER A 124 5.67 -16.82 -2.40
N VAL A 125 6.41 -15.72 -2.60
CA VAL A 125 5.84 -14.39 -2.85
C VAL A 125 5.09 -14.35 -4.17
N ARG A 126 5.69 -14.90 -5.24
CA ARG A 126 5.05 -14.97 -6.57
C ARG A 126 3.73 -15.74 -6.52
N SER A 127 3.67 -16.86 -5.80
CA SER A 127 2.46 -17.68 -5.67
C SER A 127 1.32 -16.99 -4.93
N ALA A 128 1.64 -15.97 -4.12
CA ALA A 128 0.65 -15.25 -3.34
C ALA A 128 -0.08 -14.16 -4.13
N TYR A 129 0.49 -13.72 -5.26
CA TYR A 129 -0.07 -12.69 -6.12
C TYR A 129 -1.06 -13.29 -7.13
N PRO A 130 -2.27 -12.72 -7.28
CA PRO A 130 -3.21 -13.20 -8.28
C PRO A 130 -2.61 -13.02 -9.67
N ALA A 131 -2.64 -14.08 -10.49
CA ALA A 131 -2.16 -14.05 -11.87
C ALA A 131 -2.99 -13.11 -12.76
N GLN A 132 -4.18 -12.70 -12.30
CA GLN A 132 -5.07 -11.83 -13.06
C GLN A 132 -4.62 -10.37 -12.93
N ARG A 133 -4.14 -9.82 -14.05
CA ARG A 133 -4.08 -8.37 -14.25
C ARG A 133 -5.51 -7.82 -14.16
N PRO A 134 -5.73 -6.68 -13.50
CA PRO A 134 -7.03 -6.01 -13.51
C PRO A 134 -7.49 -5.66 -14.93
#